data_AF-W8DVY3-F1
#
_entry.id   AF-W8DVY3-F1
#
_cell.length_a   1.000
_cell.length_b   1.000
_cell.length_c   1.000
_cell.angle_alpha   90.00
_cell.angle_beta   90.00
_cell.angle_gamma   90.00
#
_symmetry.space_group_name_H-M   'P 1'
#
loop_
_entity.id
_entity.type
_entity.pdbx_description
1 polymer ?
#
loop_
_entity_poly.entity_id
_entity_poly.type
_entity_poly.pdbx_seq_one_letter_code
_entity_poly.pdbx_strand_id
1 'polypeptide(L)'
;MTYKYFNSDMKRIQDSILKSENSKSYFFYKSNTLILHSSSEDDWNYCLLISKYINPKQDIKLIGYFLRSFLMFDRYLSKSAQNTTYLDTTIGKLIWYVFKSDIIGSLYNSELDQLDQIDSFSTKMQSHNQDIIRYYRK
;
A
#
# COMPACT_ATOMS: atom_id res chain seq x y z
N MET A 1 3.67 19.84 7.41
CA MET A 1 3.29 18.45 7.71
C MET A 1 4.32 17.90 8.68
N THR A 2 3.93 17.52 9.89
CA THR A 2 4.87 17.06 10.94
C THR A 2 5.27 15.61 10.70
N TYR A 3 6.53 15.27 11.03
CA TYR A 3 7.17 13.95 10.86
C TYR A 3 6.30 12.76 11.37
N LYS A 4 5.46 13.01 12.38
CA LYS A 4 4.51 12.04 12.95
C LYS A 4 3.48 11.52 11.93
N TYR A 5 2.98 12.37 11.03
CA TYR A 5 2.01 11.97 10.01
C TYR A 5 2.65 11.10 8.92
N PHE A 6 3.88 11.41 8.54
CA PHE A 6 4.62 10.61 7.57
C PHE A 6 4.84 9.16 8.05
N ASN A 7 5.30 8.99 9.30
CA ASN A 7 5.56 7.65 9.83
C ASN A 7 4.28 6.83 10.03
N SER A 8 3.17 7.48 10.41
CA SER A 8 1.88 6.79 10.54
C SER A 8 1.33 6.35 9.19
N ASP A 9 1.47 7.17 8.14
CA ASP A 9 1.08 6.78 6.78
C ASP A 9 1.98 5.67 6.21
N MET A 10 3.30 5.73 6.43
CA MET A 10 4.22 4.65 6.06
C MET A 10 3.80 3.32 6.71
N LYS A 11 3.52 3.35 8.01
CA LYS A 11 3.06 2.16 8.74
C LYS A 11 1.72 1.67 8.19
N ARG A 12 0.76 2.56 7.96
CA ARG A 12 -0.53 2.21 7.38
C ARG A 12 -0.36 1.50 6.05
N ILE A 13 0.43 2.06 5.13
CA ILE A 13 0.70 1.45 3.82
C ILE A 13 1.24 0.03 3.98
N GLN A 14 2.23 -0.14 4.85
CA GLN A 14 2.81 -1.46 5.12
C GLN A 14 1.77 -2.43 5.68
N ASP A 15 0.99 -2.02 6.68
CA ASP A 15 -0.06 -2.84 7.29
C ASP A 15 -1.11 -3.25 6.26
N SER A 16 -1.55 -2.32 5.38
CA SER A 16 -2.51 -2.61 4.31
C SER A 16 -1.97 -3.63 3.31
N ILE A 17 -0.70 -3.51 2.92
CA ILE A 17 -0.07 -4.45 1.99
C ILE A 17 0.03 -5.84 2.64
N LEU A 18 0.47 -5.91 3.90
CA LEU A 18 0.66 -7.17 4.63
C LEU A 18 -0.64 -7.96 4.81
N LYS A 19 -1.79 -7.27 4.92
CA LYS A 19 -3.11 -7.91 5.01
C LYS A 19 -3.75 -8.23 3.67
N SER A 20 -3.15 -7.78 2.56
CA SER A 20 -3.70 -7.97 1.22
C SER A 20 -3.09 -9.18 0.50
N GLU A 21 -3.69 -9.54 -0.64
CA GLU A 21 -3.15 -10.54 -1.58
C GLU A 21 -1.75 -10.19 -2.10
N ASN A 22 -1.37 -8.91 -2.04
CA ASN A 22 -0.09 -8.39 -2.49
C ASN A 22 1.06 -8.61 -1.49
N SER A 23 0.78 -9.13 -0.30
CA SER A 23 1.78 -9.38 0.75
C SER A 23 2.95 -10.24 0.27
N LYS A 24 2.68 -11.28 -0.53
CA LYS A 24 3.71 -12.16 -1.11
C LYS A 24 4.66 -11.37 -2.03
N SER A 25 4.11 -10.56 -2.94
CA SER A 25 4.88 -9.71 -3.85
C SER A 25 5.70 -8.67 -3.07
N TYR A 26 5.13 -8.11 -2.01
CA TYR A 26 5.82 -7.17 -1.12
C TYR A 26 7.06 -7.79 -0.46
N PHE A 27 6.92 -8.98 0.14
CA PHE A 27 8.07 -9.69 0.73
C PHE A 27 9.10 -10.10 -0.33
N PHE A 28 8.63 -10.50 -1.50
CA PHE A 28 9.50 -10.85 -2.62
C PHE A 28 10.44 -9.70 -2.99
N TYR A 29 9.90 -8.50 -3.24
CA TYR A 29 10.71 -7.32 -3.55
C TYR A 29 11.63 -6.88 -2.40
N LYS A 30 11.19 -7.06 -1.14
CA LYS A 30 11.97 -6.72 0.07
C LYS A 30 13.16 -7.65 0.32
N SER A 31 13.06 -8.92 -0.09
CA SER A 31 14.05 -9.94 0.25
C SER A 31 15.42 -9.78 -0.44
N ASN A 32 15.56 -8.88 -1.42
CA ASN A 32 16.78 -8.68 -2.24
C ASN A 32 17.31 -9.98 -2.90
N THR A 33 16.56 -11.07 -2.89
CA THR A 33 17.00 -12.42 -3.29
C THR A 33 16.90 -12.68 -4.81
N LEU A 34 16.86 -11.65 -5.65
CA LEU A 34 16.29 -11.78 -7.00
C LEU A 34 17.28 -12.18 -8.10
N ILE A 35 16.93 -13.32 -8.73
CA ILE A 35 17.47 -13.91 -9.97
C ILE A 35 16.47 -13.72 -11.15
N LEU A 36 15.25 -13.18 -10.91
CA LEU A 36 14.16 -13.12 -11.91
C LEU A 36 14.22 -11.89 -12.84
N HIS A 37 14.57 -10.71 -12.35
CA HIS A 37 14.60 -9.44 -13.09
C HIS A 37 15.82 -8.59 -12.75
N SER A 38 16.05 -7.51 -13.50
CA SER A 38 17.09 -6.54 -13.15
C SER A 38 16.72 -5.77 -11.88
N SER A 39 17.72 -5.37 -11.08
CA SER A 39 17.50 -4.57 -9.84
C SER A 39 16.59 -3.36 -10.08
N SER A 40 16.75 -2.71 -11.25
CA SER A 40 15.99 -1.52 -11.64
C SER A 40 14.53 -1.80 -11.97
N GLU A 41 14.25 -2.95 -12.57
CA GLU A 41 12.89 -3.39 -12.88
C GLU A 41 12.14 -3.78 -11.60
N ASP A 42 12.82 -4.45 -10.67
CA ASP A 42 12.28 -4.72 -9.35
C ASP A 42 11.98 -3.42 -8.58
N ASP A 43 12.84 -2.39 -8.71
CA ASP A 43 12.63 -1.10 -8.02
C ASP A 43 11.36 -0.42 -8.53
N TRP A 44 11.17 -0.46 -9.85
CA TRP A 44 9.99 0.04 -10.51
C TRP A 44 8.73 -0.70 -10.03
N ASN A 45 8.73 -2.03 -10.09
CA ASN A 45 7.58 -2.84 -9.71
C ASN A 45 7.26 -2.73 -8.22
N TYR A 46 8.27 -2.62 -7.37
CA TYR A 46 8.09 -2.37 -5.95
C TYR A 46 7.40 -1.03 -5.71
N CYS A 47 7.90 0.04 -6.35
CA CYS A 47 7.29 1.35 -6.28
C CYS A 47 5.85 1.39 -6.82
N LEU A 48 5.57 0.68 -7.92
CA LEU A 48 4.20 0.52 -8.42
C LEU A 48 3.30 -0.14 -7.38
N LEU A 49 3.78 -1.18 -6.71
CA LEU A 49 3.03 -1.85 -5.65
C LEU A 49 2.67 -0.89 -4.52
N ILE A 50 3.66 -0.16 -3.99
CA ILE A 50 3.45 0.84 -2.93
C ILE A 50 2.44 1.90 -3.37
N SER A 51 2.55 2.40 -4.61
CA SER A 51 1.72 3.49 -5.14
C SER A 51 0.22 3.21 -5.08
N LYS A 52 -0.19 1.94 -5.20
CA LYS A 52 -1.59 1.51 -5.10
C LYS A 52 -2.21 1.79 -3.73
N TYR A 53 -1.40 1.86 -2.68
CA TYR A 53 -1.86 2.02 -1.29
C TYR A 53 -1.66 3.43 -0.74
N ILE A 54 -1.07 4.34 -1.51
CA ILE A 54 -0.88 5.75 -1.10
C ILE A 54 -2.22 6.48 -1.18
N ASN A 55 -2.50 7.39 -0.24
CA ASN A 55 -3.68 8.25 -0.31
C ASN A 55 -3.59 9.15 -1.57
N PRO A 56 -4.54 9.06 -2.50
CA PRO A 56 -4.49 9.79 -3.77
C PRO A 56 -4.61 11.31 -3.61
N LYS A 57 -5.09 11.78 -2.45
CA LYS A 57 -5.20 13.20 -2.12
C LYS A 57 -3.88 13.82 -1.60
N GLN A 58 -2.81 13.03 -1.50
CA GLN A 58 -1.51 13.52 -1.03
C GLN A 58 -0.79 14.34 -2.11
N ASP A 59 0.01 15.30 -1.66
CA ASP A 59 0.85 16.09 -2.56
C ASP A 59 1.92 15.22 -3.25
N ILE A 60 2.22 15.55 -4.52
CA ILE A 60 3.18 14.81 -5.36
C ILE A 60 4.55 14.68 -4.68
N LYS A 61 5.02 15.72 -3.97
CA LYS A 61 6.31 15.66 -3.27
C LYS A 61 6.26 14.61 -2.17
N LEU A 62 5.15 14.52 -1.43
CA LEU A 62 4.98 13.55 -0.37
C LEU A 62 4.89 12.12 -0.92
N ILE A 63 4.19 11.93 -2.03
CA ILE A 63 4.16 10.65 -2.75
C ILE A 63 5.58 10.22 -3.13
N GLY A 64 6.38 11.14 -3.68
CA GLY A 64 7.79 10.90 -3.96
C GLY A 64 8.60 10.53 -2.72
N TYR A 65 8.36 11.21 -1.59
CA TYR A 65 8.99 10.87 -0.32
C TYR A 65 8.63 9.47 0.18
N PHE A 66 7.37 9.04 0.07
CA PHE A 66 6.98 7.67 0.45
C PHE A 66 7.74 6.63 -0.38
N LEU A 67 7.71 6.77 -1.70
CA LEU A 67 8.38 5.84 -2.62
C LEU A 67 9.89 5.78 -2.36
N ARG A 68 10.52 6.94 -2.15
CA ARG A 68 11.93 7.07 -1.77
C ARG A 68 12.24 6.33 -0.47
N SER A 69 11.42 6.54 0.55
CA SER A 69 11.61 5.91 1.85
C SER A 69 11.48 4.39 1.79
N PHE A 70 10.47 3.85 1.10
CA PHE A 70 10.33 2.40 0.93
C PHE A 70 11.54 1.78 0.23
N LEU A 71 12.01 2.37 -0.88
CA LEU A 71 13.21 1.89 -1.56
C LEU A 71 14.44 1.94 -0.64
N MET A 72 14.64 3.08 0.04
CA MET A 72 15.80 3.29 0.92
C MET A 72 15.83 2.29 2.08
N PHE A 73 14.71 2.06 2.75
CA PHE A 73 14.65 1.17 3.91
C PHE A 73 14.68 -0.31 3.53
N ASP A 74 13.95 -0.71 2.49
CA ASP A 74 13.77 -2.14 2.22
C ASP A 74 14.80 -2.70 1.23
N ARG A 75 15.34 -1.88 0.33
CA ARG A 75 16.19 -2.36 -0.77
C ARG A 75 17.61 -1.83 -0.73
N TYR A 76 17.80 -0.57 -0.32
CA TYR A 76 19.09 0.11 -0.36
C TYR A 76 19.79 0.23 1.00
N LEU A 77 19.26 -0.38 2.07
CA LEU A 77 19.83 -0.31 3.42
C LEU A 77 21.32 -0.75 3.48
N SER A 78 21.75 -1.63 2.58
CA SER A 78 23.13 -2.13 2.46
C SER A 78 23.94 -1.54 1.29
N LYS A 79 23.29 -0.86 0.34
CA LYS A 79 23.95 -0.22 -0.81
C LYS A 79 24.21 1.24 -0.46
N SER A 80 25.41 1.53 0.01
CA SER A 80 25.88 2.88 0.34
C SER A 80 25.51 3.88 -0.77
N ALA A 81 24.49 4.71 -0.54
CA ALA A 81 24.20 6.07 -1.05
C ALA A 81 24.62 6.53 -2.47
N GLN A 82 25.18 5.69 -3.33
CA GLN A 82 25.94 6.12 -4.51
C GLN A 82 25.07 6.43 -5.72
N ASN A 83 23.75 6.23 -5.63
CA ASN A 83 22.85 6.37 -6.77
C ASN A 83 21.58 7.16 -6.44
N THR A 84 21.72 8.26 -5.69
CA THR A 84 20.62 9.21 -5.44
C THR A 84 20.00 9.73 -6.75
N THR A 85 20.82 10.05 -7.75
CA THR A 85 20.34 10.49 -9.08
C THR A 85 19.51 9.43 -9.80
N TYR A 86 19.91 8.16 -9.72
CA TYR A 86 19.13 7.04 -10.27
C TYR A 86 17.78 6.91 -9.55
N LEU A 87 17.79 7.00 -8.22
CA LEU A 87 16.59 6.91 -7.40
C LEU A 87 15.61 8.04 -7.72
N ASP A 88 16.09 9.28 -7.79
CA ASP A 88 15.28 10.46 -8.10
C ASP A 88 14.73 10.39 -9.53
N THR A 89 15.52 9.89 -10.49
CA THR A 89 15.07 9.67 -11.88
C THR A 89 13.97 8.60 -11.94
N THR A 90 14.15 7.49 -11.23
CA THR A 90 13.20 6.37 -11.18
C THR A 90 11.88 6.82 -10.56
N ILE A 91 11.95 7.53 -9.42
CA ILE A 91 10.77 8.07 -8.74
C ILE A 91 10.06 9.11 -9.62
N GLY A 92 10.79 10.02 -10.26
CA GLY A 92 10.20 11.03 -11.14
C GLY A 92 9.42 10.41 -12.31
N LYS A 93 10.02 9.41 -12.99
CA LYS A 93 9.35 8.66 -14.06
C LYS A 93 8.14 7.89 -13.56
N LEU A 94 8.27 7.25 -12.40
CA LEU A 94 7.21 6.46 -11.80
C LEU A 94 6.02 7.35 -11.42
N ILE A 95 6.24 8.46 -10.72
CA ILE A 95 5.20 9.45 -10.38
C ILE A 95 4.43 9.84 -11.65
N TRP A 96 5.13 10.23 -12.71
CA TRP A 96 4.47 10.60 -13.96
C TRP A 96 3.61 9.45 -14.51
N TYR A 97 4.13 8.23 -14.50
CA TYR A 97 3.42 7.05 -14.97
C TYR A 97 2.17 6.74 -14.14
N VAL A 98 2.29 6.67 -12.81
CA VAL A 98 1.18 6.27 -11.92
C VAL A 98 0.05 7.29 -11.87
N PHE A 99 0.36 8.58 -12.06
CA PHE A 99 -0.67 9.62 -12.24
C PHE A 99 -1.34 9.52 -13.61
N LYS A 100 -0.58 9.29 -14.68
CA LYS A 100 -1.13 9.14 -16.04
C LYS A 100 -2.01 7.90 -16.17
N SER A 101 -1.68 6.83 -15.45
CA SER A 101 -2.36 5.54 -15.50
C SER A 101 -3.41 5.35 -14.40
N ASP A 102 -3.69 6.37 -13.59
CA ASP A 102 -4.65 6.33 -12.47
C ASP A 102 -4.42 5.17 -11.48
N ILE A 103 -3.15 4.84 -11.23
CA ILE A 103 -2.75 3.72 -10.35
C ILE A 103 -2.71 4.17 -8.89
N ILE A 104 -2.40 5.44 -8.65
CA ILE A 104 -2.22 6.00 -7.30
C ILE A 104 -3.49 5.79 -6.47
N GLY A 105 -3.33 5.11 -5.33
CA GLY A 105 -4.42 4.91 -4.39
C GLY A 105 -5.53 3.99 -4.87
N SER A 106 -5.34 3.25 -5.96
CA SER A 106 -6.31 2.27 -6.49
C SER A 106 -6.74 1.21 -5.46
N LEU A 107 -5.92 0.96 -4.43
CA LEU A 107 -6.21 0.05 -3.31
C LEU A 107 -6.26 0.77 -1.96
N TYR A 108 -6.24 2.10 -1.93
CA TYR A 108 -6.21 2.88 -0.69
C TYR A 108 -7.41 2.62 0.23
N ASN A 109 -8.61 2.46 -0.33
CA ASN A 109 -9.85 2.23 0.42
C ASN A 109 -10.20 0.74 0.59
N SER A 110 -9.41 -0.17 0.04
CA SER A 110 -9.74 -1.61 0.06
C SER A 110 -9.86 -2.20 1.48
N GLU A 111 -9.27 -1.55 2.48
CA GLU A 111 -9.46 -1.91 3.90
C GLU A 111 -10.72 -1.30 4.54
N LEU A 112 -11.17 -0.12 4.09
CA LEU A 112 -12.42 0.51 4.58
C LEU A 112 -13.63 -0.31 4.13
N ASP A 113 -13.62 -0.76 2.88
CA ASP A 113 -14.71 -1.55 2.29
C ASP A 113 -14.85 -2.96 2.92
N GLN A 114 -13.79 -3.50 3.52
CA GLN A 114 -13.83 -4.78 4.23
C GLN A 114 -14.40 -4.66 5.64
N LEU A 115 -14.11 -3.56 6.35
CA LEU A 115 -14.67 -3.28 7.67
C LEU A 115 -16.18 -3.00 7.59
N ASP A 116 -16.62 -2.20 6.61
CA ASP A 116 -18.04 -1.90 6.40
C ASP A 116 -18.85 -3.16 6.01
N GLN A 117 -18.23 -4.12 5.30
CA GLN A 117 -18.87 -5.39 4.98
C GLN A 117 -19.04 -6.29 6.21
N ILE A 118 -18.07 -6.32 7.12
CA ILE A 118 -18.16 -7.11 8.37
C ILE A 118 -19.26 -6.56 9.27
N ASP A 119 -19.37 -5.24 9.43
CA ASP A 119 -20.42 -4.60 10.22
C ASP A 119 -21.82 -4.81 9.61
N SER A 120 -21.93 -4.77 8.27
CA SER A 120 -23.19 -5.07 7.58
C SER A 120 -23.66 -6.53 7.76
N PHE A 121 -22.72 -7.48 7.84
CA PHE A 121 -23.01 -8.90 8.09
C PHE A 121 -23.45 -9.15 9.54
N SER A 122 -22.77 -8.51 10.50
CA SER A 122 -23.11 -8.60 11.92
C SER A 122 -24.52 -8.08 12.20
N THR A 123 -24.90 -6.97 11.55
CA THR A 123 -26.23 -6.36 11.68
C THR A 123 -27.34 -7.24 11.08
N LYS A 124 -27.08 -7.90 9.95
CA LYS A 124 -28.03 -8.84 9.33
C LYS A 124 -28.22 -10.13 10.15
N MET A 125 -27.18 -10.63 10.80
CA MET A 125 -27.32 -11.79 11.71
C MET A 125 -28.14 -11.44 12.96
N GLN A 126 -28.01 -10.22 13.49
CA GLN A 126 -28.80 -9.77 14.63
C GLN A 126 -30.27 -9.60 14.29
N SER A 127 -30.62 -9.05 13.12
CA SER A 127 -32.02 -8.95 12.69
C SER A 127 -32.65 -10.33 12.47
N HIS A 128 -31.92 -11.26 11.84
CA HIS A 128 -32.41 -12.61 11.61
C HIS A 128 -32.68 -13.38 12.93
N ASN A 129 -31.80 -13.22 13.93
CA ASN A 129 -32.01 -13.83 15.25
C ASN A 129 -33.21 -13.22 16.02
N GLN A 130 -33.48 -11.92 15.85
CA GLN A 130 -34.66 -11.29 16.46
C GLN A 130 -35.97 -11.79 15.82
N ASP A 131 -35.98 -12.03 14.51
CA ASP A 131 -37.13 -12.58 13.81
C ASP A 131 -37.41 -14.04 14.21
N ILE A 132 -36.36 -14.84 14.40
CA ILE A 132 -36.46 -16.22 14.92
C ILE A 132 -37.03 -16.20 16.35
N ILE A 133 -36.51 -15.35 17.25
CA ILE A 133 -36.99 -15.26 18.63
C ILE A 133 -38.45 -14.79 18.71
N ARG A 134 -38.89 -13.91 17.79
CA ARG A 134 -40.31 -13.50 17.69
C ARG A 134 -41.21 -14.63 17.21
N TYR A 135 -40.74 -15.47 16.30
CA TYR A 135 -41.51 -16.61 15.78
C TYR A 135 -41.82 -17.65 16.85
N TYR A 136 -40.88 -17.92 17.77
CA TYR A 136 -41.05 -18.89 18.85
C TYR A 136 -41.73 -18.35 20.14
N ARG A 137 -42.15 -17.08 20.14
CA ARG A 137 -42.84 -16.43 21.29
C ARG A 137 -44.36 -16.27 21.10
N LYS A 138 -44.93 -16.84 20.04
CA LYS A 138 -46.39 -16.98 19.84
C LYS A 138 -46.81 -18.42 20.08
#